data_AF-A0A0N0N170-F1
#
_entry.id   AF-A0A0N0N170-F1
#
_cell.length_a   1.000
_cell.length_b   1.000
_cell.length_c   1.000
_cell.angle_alpha   90.00
_cell.angle_beta   90.00
_cell.angle_gamma   90.00
#
_symmetry.space_group_name_H-M   'P 1'
#
loop_
_entity.id
_entity.type
_entity.pdbx_description
1 polymer ?
#
loop_
_entity_poly.entity_id
_entity_poly.type
_entity_poly.pdbx_seq_one_letter_code
_entity_poly.pdbx_strand_id
1 'polypeptide(L)'
;MTVRTQHASLLSPLAPLGYRRDGRPILPILGASADDQGNRPETEATADGTDTDTGTGTGTGTGFAMVTIPQDELSRRFAREKDQGRRAAVRDLVGQLGFESAKALTEYVEGRRQAEQDEKQAEQARLSEAERREQAAAEREQQAQDRELAATSRERDAARRAVLVGLGATGSDLEDAAVLLARQVEPDADGTTLTQAAEELKERRPELFGASTVPPTPTPPPPSGTPSDLPGRSGGTPPRPGQFGLDIARRRGHLKTT
;
A
#
# COMPACT_ATOMS: atom_id res chain seq x y z
N MET A 1 15.07 -22.50 -5.48
CA MET A 1 15.53 -21.52 -4.48
C MET A 1 16.81 -20.90 -5.01
N THR A 2 16.71 -19.72 -5.61
CA THR A 2 17.87 -19.05 -6.25
C THR A 2 18.08 -17.74 -5.53
N VAL A 3 19.14 -17.70 -4.71
CA VAL A 3 19.55 -16.50 -3.97
C VAL A 3 20.18 -15.54 -4.98
N ARG A 4 19.49 -14.43 -5.22
CA ARG A 4 19.96 -13.38 -6.12
C ARG A 4 20.94 -12.51 -5.35
N THR A 5 22.23 -12.78 -5.53
CA THR A 5 23.32 -11.92 -5.09
C THR A 5 23.16 -10.56 -5.77
N GLN A 6 22.73 -9.55 -5.02
CA GLN A 6 22.68 -8.19 -5.51
C GLN A 6 24.13 -7.69 -5.59
N HIS A 7 24.63 -7.58 -6.81
CA HIS A 7 25.83 -6.80 -7.09
C HIS A 7 25.58 -5.37 -6.63
N ALA A 8 26.45 -4.89 -5.72
CA ALA A 8 26.52 -3.49 -5.36
C ALA A 8 26.72 -2.67 -6.64
N SER A 9 25.66 -1.99 -7.09
CA SER A 9 25.75 -0.98 -8.12
C SER A 9 26.74 0.08 -7.65
N LEU A 10 27.81 0.26 -8.44
CA LEU A 10 28.77 1.34 -8.31
C LEU A 10 28.00 2.68 -8.34
N LEU A 11 27.75 3.26 -7.17
CA LEU A 11 27.25 4.62 -7.04
C LEU A 11 28.28 5.54 -7.67
N SER A 12 27.87 6.29 -8.70
CA SER A 12 28.69 7.31 -9.33
C SER A 12 29.28 8.24 -8.27
N PRO A 13 30.58 8.59 -8.32
CA PRO A 13 31.29 9.31 -7.25
C PRO A 13 30.81 10.75 -7.01
N LEU A 14 29.83 11.23 -7.78
CA LEU A 14 29.21 12.56 -7.65
C LEU A 14 27.72 12.49 -7.25
N ALA A 15 27.18 11.32 -6.94
CA ALA A 15 25.82 11.21 -6.44
C ALA A 15 25.74 11.78 -5.00
N PRO A 16 24.88 12.78 -4.73
CA PRO A 16 24.76 13.35 -3.40
C PRO A 16 24.17 12.33 -2.41
N LEU A 17 24.78 12.23 -1.22
CA LEU A 17 24.31 11.40 -0.10
C LEU A 17 23.03 11.96 0.54
N GLY A 18 22.76 13.26 0.33
CA GLY A 18 21.62 13.96 0.86
C GLY A 18 21.74 15.47 0.64
N TYR A 19 20.82 16.25 1.20
CA TYR A 19 20.83 17.71 1.11
C TYR A 19 20.81 18.30 2.52
N ARG A 20 21.55 19.40 2.71
CA ARG A 20 21.50 20.18 3.95
C ARG A 20 20.19 20.98 4.02
N ARG A 21 19.88 21.54 5.20
CA ARG A 21 18.71 22.43 5.40
C ARG A 21 18.73 23.69 4.51
N ASP A 22 19.91 24.11 4.06
CA ASP A 22 20.14 25.20 3.10
C ASP A 22 20.07 24.76 1.62
N GLY A 23 19.66 23.51 1.33
CA GLY A 23 19.47 23.00 -0.02
C GLY A 23 20.76 22.59 -0.75
N ARG A 24 21.93 22.71 -0.11
CA ARG A 24 23.21 22.31 -0.71
C ARG A 24 23.41 20.78 -0.63
N PRO A 25 23.87 20.12 -1.72
CA PRO A 25 24.11 18.68 -1.72
C PRO A 25 25.29 18.32 -0.81
N ILE A 26 25.14 17.21 -0.08
CA ILE A 26 26.18 16.57 0.72
C ILE A 26 26.85 15.54 -0.19
N LEU A 27 28.07 15.83 -0.62
CA LEU A 27 28.84 14.92 -1.47
C LEU A 27 29.66 13.95 -0.60
N PRO A 28 29.84 12.69 -1.04
CA PRO A 28 30.74 11.77 -0.38
C PRO A 28 32.18 12.30 -0.42
N ILE A 29 32.89 12.22 0.71
CA ILE A 29 34.31 12.60 0.79
C ILE A 29 35.13 11.46 0.15
N LEU A 30 35.79 11.74 -0.98
CA LEU A 30 36.71 10.78 -1.60
C LEU A 30 37.81 10.40 -0.59
N GLY A 31 38.02 9.10 -0.36
CA GLY A 31 39.07 8.56 0.53
C GLY A 31 38.64 8.29 1.98
N ALA A 32 37.36 8.52 2.34
CA ALA A 32 36.85 8.24 3.69
C ALA A 32 36.15 6.87 3.83
N SER A 33 36.35 5.95 2.86
CA SER A 33 35.79 4.60 2.97
C SER A 33 36.49 3.81 4.07
N ALA A 34 35.72 3.03 4.83
CA ALA A 34 36.26 2.08 5.82
C ALA A 34 37.07 0.95 5.15
N ASP A 35 36.90 0.76 3.84
CA ASP A 35 37.61 -0.23 3.03
C ASP A 35 38.94 0.30 2.45
N ASP A 36 39.26 1.59 2.66
CA ASP A 36 40.50 2.19 2.17
C ASP A 36 41.68 1.80 3.09
N GLN A 37 42.72 1.21 2.52
CA GLN A 37 43.85 0.66 3.28
C GLN A 37 44.59 1.74 4.09
N GLY A 38 44.49 3.01 3.67
CA GLY A 38 45.08 4.17 4.37
C GLY A 38 44.35 4.58 5.66
N ASN A 39 43.14 4.05 5.92
CA ASN A 39 42.33 4.37 7.12
C ASN A 39 42.35 3.28 8.19
N ARG A 40 43.19 2.23 8.05
CA ARG A 40 43.34 1.25 9.13
C ARG A 40 44.08 1.89 10.31
N PRO A 41 43.49 1.93 11.51
CA PRO A 41 44.26 2.27 12.69
C PRO A 41 45.34 1.20 12.85
N GLU A 42 46.60 1.60 12.83
CA GLU A 42 47.73 0.73 13.14
C GLU A 42 47.54 0.23 14.59
N THR A 43 46.89 -0.92 14.73
CA THR A 43 46.78 -1.65 15.99
C THR A 43 48.16 -2.12 16.39
N GLU A 44 48.66 -1.53 17.47
CA GLU A 44 49.83 -1.96 18.23
C GLU A 44 49.82 -3.48 18.44
N ALA A 45 50.78 -4.15 17.82
CA ALA A 45 51.14 -5.52 18.15
C ALA A 45 51.82 -5.51 19.53
N THR A 46 51.24 -6.24 20.48
CA THR A 46 51.85 -6.60 21.76
C THR A 46 52.21 -8.08 21.78
N ALA A 47 53.29 -8.37 22.52
CA ALA A 47 53.91 -9.67 22.85
C ALA A 47 54.75 -10.30 21.72
N ASP A 48 55.97 -10.78 21.94
CA ASP A 48 56.48 -11.51 23.10
C ASP A 48 58.03 -11.45 23.14
N GLY A 49 58.62 -11.49 24.33
CA GLY A 49 60.06 -11.34 24.51
C GLY A 49 60.44 -11.17 25.98
N THR A 50 60.29 -12.26 26.73
CA THR A 50 60.83 -12.46 28.08
C THR A 50 62.32 -12.19 28.13
N ASP A 51 62.78 -11.39 29.10
CA ASP A 51 64.03 -11.68 29.81
C ASP A 51 64.01 -11.07 31.22
N THR A 52 64.02 -11.97 32.19
CA THR A 52 64.40 -11.77 33.58
C THR A 52 65.85 -11.32 33.66
N ASP A 53 66.12 -10.16 34.24
CA ASP A 53 67.37 -9.96 34.98
C ASP A 53 67.11 -9.17 36.26
N THR A 54 67.42 -9.81 37.38
CA THR A 54 67.26 -9.31 38.74
C THR A 54 68.65 -8.93 39.25
N GLY A 55 69.17 -7.80 38.78
CA GLY A 55 70.45 -7.23 39.21
C GLY A 55 70.32 -6.49 40.54
N THR A 56 70.39 -7.23 41.65
CA THR A 56 70.47 -6.68 43.01
C THR A 56 71.90 -6.21 43.27
N GLY A 57 72.17 -4.92 43.11
CA GLY A 57 73.45 -4.28 43.40
C GLY A 57 73.39 -3.46 44.69
N THR A 58 73.55 -4.11 45.83
CA THR A 58 73.86 -3.45 47.12
C THR A 58 75.27 -2.87 47.05
N GLY A 59 75.39 -1.54 47.03
CA GLY A 59 76.65 -0.81 47.11
C GLY A 59 76.52 0.41 48.01
N THR A 60 76.96 0.27 49.26
CA THR A 60 77.22 1.35 50.22
C THR A 60 78.17 2.39 49.60
N GLY A 61 77.70 3.62 49.47
CA GLY A 61 78.54 4.75 49.06
C GLY A 61 77.79 6.08 49.27
N THR A 62 78.20 6.83 50.27
CA THR A 62 77.76 8.21 50.53
C THR A 62 78.18 9.10 49.36
N GLY A 63 77.26 9.36 48.44
CA GLY A 63 77.41 10.26 47.31
C GLY A 63 76.09 10.26 46.55
N PHE A 64 75.57 11.44 46.21
CA PHE A 64 74.26 11.63 45.58
C PHE A 64 73.93 10.52 44.58
N ALA A 65 73.01 9.62 44.97
CA ALA A 65 72.58 8.53 44.12
C ALA A 65 71.92 9.13 42.88
N MET A 66 72.64 9.17 41.76
CA MET A 66 72.06 9.48 40.47
C MET A 66 71.12 8.32 40.14
N VAL A 67 69.83 8.55 40.32
CA VAL A 67 68.78 7.61 39.95
C VAL A 67 68.68 7.61 38.42
N THR A 68 69.40 6.70 37.77
CA THR A 68 69.28 6.48 36.31
C THR A 68 68.03 5.64 36.06
N ILE A 69 66.93 6.30 35.73
CA ILE A 69 65.67 5.63 35.36
C ILE A 69 65.73 5.29 33.87
N PRO A 70 65.51 4.04 33.46
CA PRO A 70 65.47 3.68 32.04
C PRO A 70 64.29 4.38 31.33
N GLN A 71 64.49 4.71 30.04
CA GLN A 71 63.51 5.46 29.22
C GLN A 71 62.13 4.79 29.17
N ASP A 72 62.07 3.47 29.17
CA ASP A 72 60.82 2.71 29.17
C ASP A 72 60.05 2.87 30.49
N GLU A 73 60.78 2.95 31.61
CA GLU A 73 60.17 3.18 32.92
C GLU A 73 59.66 4.63 33.05
N LEU A 74 60.39 5.61 32.51
CA LEU A 74 59.92 7.00 32.40
C LEU A 74 58.64 7.10 31.56
N SER A 75 58.62 6.45 30.39
CA SER A 75 57.46 6.44 29.49
C SER A 75 56.23 5.83 30.16
N ARG A 76 56.40 4.73 30.91
CA ARG A 76 55.33 4.12 31.70
C ARG A 76 54.83 5.03 32.83
N ARG A 77 55.72 5.76 33.50
CA ARG A 77 55.34 6.73 34.56
C ARG A 77 54.53 7.89 33.97
N PHE A 78 54.96 8.46 32.84
CA PHE A 78 54.21 9.52 32.16
C PHE A 78 52.85 9.07 31.64
N ALA A 79 52.74 7.87 31.10
CA ALA A 79 51.45 7.32 30.67
C ALA A 79 50.47 7.22 31.86
N ARG A 80 50.93 6.69 33.00
CA ARG A 80 50.13 6.61 34.22
C ARG A 80 49.73 7.98 34.76
N GLU A 81 50.65 8.95 34.74
CA GLU A 81 50.38 10.32 35.17
C GLU A 81 49.31 11.00 34.30
N LYS A 82 49.41 10.84 32.97
CA LYS A 82 48.40 11.34 32.03
C LYS A 82 47.04 10.68 32.24
N ASP A 83 47.01 9.37 32.45
CA ASP A 83 45.77 8.65 32.73
C ASP A 83 45.13 9.09 34.04
N GLN A 84 45.94 9.33 35.08
CA GLN A 84 45.46 9.88 36.35
C GLN A 84 44.88 11.29 36.18
N GLY A 85 45.58 12.16 35.44
CA GLY A 85 45.10 13.51 35.11
C GLY A 85 43.79 13.49 34.32
N ARG A 86 43.67 12.62 33.30
CA ARG A 86 42.44 12.44 32.53
C ARG A 86 41.28 11.96 33.40
N ARG A 87 41.51 10.98 34.27
CA ARG A 87 40.48 10.48 35.22
C ARG A 87 40.08 11.54 36.24
N ALA A 88 41.03 12.34 36.72
CA ALA A 88 40.75 13.45 37.62
C ALA A 88 39.87 14.52 36.95
N ALA A 89 40.21 14.92 35.72
CA ALA A 89 39.43 15.88 34.94
C ALA A 89 38.00 15.38 34.65
N VAL A 90 37.83 14.09 34.32
CA VAL A 90 36.50 13.50 34.11
C VAL A 90 35.68 13.51 35.41
N ARG A 91 36.29 13.18 36.56
CA ARG A 91 35.59 13.25 37.85
C ARG A 91 35.19 14.67 38.23
N ASP A 92 36.06 15.65 38.00
CA ASP A 92 35.75 17.06 38.26
C ASP A 92 34.58 17.54 37.39
N LEU A 93 34.61 17.24 36.08
CA LEU A 93 33.50 17.57 35.17
C LEU A 93 32.17 16.92 35.60
N VAL A 94 32.20 15.64 35.95
CA VAL A 94 31.02 14.89 36.43
C VAL A 94 30.47 15.54 37.71
N GLY A 95 31.34 15.93 38.64
CA GLY A 95 30.97 16.65 39.86
C GLY A 95 30.39 18.04 39.58
N GLN A 96 30.98 18.81 38.66
CA GLN A 96 30.47 20.11 38.24
C GLN A 96 29.08 20.02 37.60
N LEU A 97 28.80 18.93 36.89
CA LEU A 97 27.49 18.63 36.31
C LEU A 97 26.49 18.08 37.35
N GLY A 98 26.91 17.87 38.60
CA GLY A 98 26.06 17.43 39.71
C GLY A 98 25.83 15.91 39.76
N PHE A 99 26.62 15.12 39.05
CA PHE A 99 26.51 13.66 39.07
C PHE A 99 27.47 13.05 40.10
N GLU A 100 27.01 12.01 40.80
CA GLU A 100 27.83 11.29 41.80
C GLU A 100 28.93 10.44 41.15
N SER A 101 28.73 10.03 39.89
CA SER A 101 29.70 9.23 39.14
C SER A 101 29.50 9.37 37.63
N ALA A 102 30.54 9.05 36.86
CA ALA A 102 30.44 9.00 35.39
C ALA A 102 29.38 7.99 34.92
N LYS A 103 29.16 6.92 35.70
CA LYS A 103 28.12 5.92 35.44
C LYS A 103 26.72 6.52 35.54
N ALA A 104 26.45 7.34 36.57
CA ALA A 104 25.17 8.03 36.73
C ALA A 104 24.88 9.01 35.58
N LEU A 105 25.91 9.70 35.07
CA LEU A 105 25.79 10.55 33.88
C LEU A 105 25.42 9.73 32.63
N THR A 106 26.07 8.60 32.42
CA THR A 106 25.77 7.71 31.28
C THR A 106 24.34 7.17 31.36
N GLU A 107 23.93 6.64 32.51
CA GLU A 107 22.57 6.12 32.72
C GLU A 107 21.51 7.21 32.52
N TYR A 108 21.77 8.44 32.98
CA TYR A 108 20.87 9.56 32.74
C TYR A 108 20.75 9.92 31.26
N VAL A 109 21.87 9.99 30.53
CA VAL A 109 21.86 10.31 29.09
C VAL A 109 21.19 9.20 28.29
N GLU A 110 21.43 7.93 28.63
CA GLU A 110 20.81 6.78 28.00
C GLU A 110 19.30 6.73 28.30
N GLY A 111 18.91 6.91 29.57
CA GLY A 111 17.51 6.97 29.97
C GLY A 111 16.77 8.12 29.28
N ARG A 112 17.39 9.29 29.16
CA ARG A 112 16.82 10.43 28.43
C ARG A 112 16.65 10.13 26.95
N ARG A 113 17.66 9.55 26.31
CA ARG A 113 17.57 9.15 24.89
C ARG A 113 16.49 8.11 24.67
N GLN A 114 16.37 7.14 25.57
CA GLN A 114 15.34 6.10 25.49
C GLN A 114 13.95 6.71 25.63
N ALA A 115 13.72 7.58 26.62
CA ALA A 115 12.45 8.26 26.78
C ALA A 115 12.06 9.09 25.54
N GLU A 116 12.99 9.87 24.98
CA GLU A 116 12.75 10.61 23.74
C GLU A 116 12.47 9.70 22.53
N GLN A 117 13.06 8.50 22.49
CA GLN A 117 12.78 7.52 21.43
C GLN A 117 11.41 6.87 21.62
N ASP A 118 11.04 6.51 22.85
CA ASP A 118 9.75 5.91 23.18
C ASP A 118 8.61 6.89 22.90
N GLU A 119 8.78 8.17 23.24
CA GLU A 119 7.83 9.24 22.93
C GLU A 119 7.62 9.37 21.41
N LYS A 120 8.71 9.42 20.63
CA LYS A 120 8.62 9.48 19.16
C LYS A 120 7.95 8.26 18.56
N GLN A 121 8.25 7.06 19.07
CA GLN A 121 7.60 5.83 18.61
C GLN A 121 6.11 5.83 18.96
N ALA A 122 5.74 6.30 20.15
CA ALA A 122 4.35 6.41 20.57
C ALA A 122 3.58 7.44 19.71
N GLU A 123 4.19 8.58 19.39
CA GLU A 123 3.62 9.57 18.48
C GLU A 123 3.43 9.01 17.07
N GLN A 124 4.44 8.35 16.52
CA GLN A 124 4.35 7.69 15.21
C GLN A 124 3.26 6.62 15.20
N ALA A 125 3.16 5.82 16.26
CA ALA A 125 2.09 4.83 16.40
C ALA A 125 0.71 5.49 16.42
N ARG A 126 0.54 6.59 17.17
CA ARG A 126 -0.72 7.36 17.21
C ARG A 126 -1.10 7.95 15.86
N LEU A 127 -0.14 8.51 15.12
CA LEU A 127 -0.36 9.03 13.78
C LEU A 127 -0.80 7.90 12.83
N SER A 128 -0.12 6.75 12.86
CA SER A 128 -0.48 5.60 12.02
C SER A 128 -1.87 5.01 12.36
N GLU A 129 -2.28 5.06 13.63
CA GLU A 129 -3.62 4.63 14.04
C GLU A 129 -4.69 5.63 13.59
N ALA A 130 -4.42 6.93 13.69
CA ALA A 130 -5.31 7.98 13.19
C ALA A 130 -5.51 7.87 11.67
N GLU A 131 -4.43 7.70 10.91
CA GLU A 131 -4.47 7.49 9.45
C GLU A 131 -5.32 6.25 9.09
N ARG A 132 -5.15 5.13 9.80
CA ARG A 132 -5.97 3.94 9.58
C ARG A 132 -7.44 4.18 9.85
N ARG A 133 -7.77 4.94 10.91
CA ARG A 133 -9.16 5.29 11.24
C ARG A 133 -9.77 6.21 10.20
N GLU A 134 -9.00 7.15 9.67
CA GLU A 134 -9.42 8.06 8.60
C GLU A 134 -9.68 7.28 7.31
N GLN A 135 -8.76 6.40 6.88
CA GLN A 135 -8.97 5.53 5.72
C GLN A 135 -10.23 4.68 5.87
N ALA A 136 -10.42 4.05 7.02
CA ALA A 136 -11.61 3.25 7.30
C ALA A 136 -12.91 4.08 7.38
N ALA A 137 -12.83 5.38 7.68
CA ALA A 137 -13.97 6.29 7.63
C ALA A 137 -14.28 6.70 6.19
N ALA A 138 -13.25 7.06 5.41
CA ALA A 138 -13.38 7.41 4.00
C ALA A 138 -13.94 6.25 3.16
N GLU A 139 -13.50 5.02 3.39
CA GLU A 139 -14.06 3.82 2.75
C GLU A 139 -15.54 3.62 3.10
N ARG A 140 -15.92 3.85 4.35
CA ARG A 140 -17.32 3.74 4.78
C ARG A 140 -18.20 4.82 4.16
N GLU A 141 -17.67 6.03 4.02
CA GLU A 141 -18.37 7.13 3.35
C GLU A 141 -18.54 6.84 1.86
N GLN A 142 -17.50 6.39 1.17
CA GLN A 142 -17.58 5.96 -0.24
C GLN A 142 -18.62 4.85 -0.43
N GLN A 143 -18.61 3.82 0.42
CA GLN A 143 -19.62 2.76 0.37
C GLN A 143 -21.04 3.27 0.62
N ALA A 144 -21.22 4.30 1.46
CA ALA A 144 -22.52 4.91 1.67
C ALA A 144 -22.96 5.72 0.44
N GLN A 145 -22.06 6.53 -0.12
CA GLN A 145 -22.30 7.29 -1.35
C GLN A 145 -22.66 6.37 -2.52
N ASP A 146 -21.93 5.27 -2.72
CA ASP A 146 -22.23 4.28 -3.76
C ASP A 146 -23.61 3.65 -3.59
N ARG A 147 -24.02 3.36 -2.34
CA ARG A 147 -25.35 2.83 -2.05
C ARG A 147 -26.45 3.85 -2.34
N GLU A 148 -26.23 5.12 -2.00
CA GLU A 148 -27.16 6.21 -2.29
C GLU A 148 -27.28 6.47 -3.80
N LEU A 149 -26.16 6.50 -4.53
CA LEU A 149 -26.16 6.61 -5.98
C LEU A 149 -26.87 5.43 -6.64
N ALA A 150 -26.63 4.21 -6.17
CA ALA A 150 -27.33 3.04 -6.68
C ALA A 150 -28.83 3.05 -6.34
N ALA A 151 -29.23 3.61 -5.20
CA ALA A 151 -30.64 3.77 -4.84
C ALA A 151 -31.34 4.83 -5.70
N THR A 152 -30.71 5.99 -5.87
CA THR A 152 -31.23 7.08 -6.70
C THR A 152 -31.33 6.69 -8.17
N SER A 153 -30.34 5.96 -8.70
CA SER A 153 -30.42 5.40 -10.06
C SER A 153 -31.64 4.47 -10.23
N ARG A 154 -31.87 3.57 -9.26
CA ARG A 154 -33.01 2.64 -9.28
C ARG A 154 -34.35 3.38 -9.18
N GLU A 155 -34.43 4.41 -8.35
CA GLU A 155 -35.64 5.24 -8.24
C GLU A 155 -35.94 5.97 -9.56
N ARG A 156 -34.92 6.55 -10.19
CA ARG A 156 -35.06 7.23 -11.50
C ARG A 156 -35.49 6.28 -12.61
N ASP A 157 -34.89 5.10 -12.67
CA ASP A 157 -35.28 4.08 -13.64
C ASP A 157 -36.73 3.62 -13.41
N ALA A 158 -37.15 3.47 -12.16
CA ALA A 158 -38.53 3.13 -11.82
C ALA A 158 -39.50 4.26 -12.21
N ALA A 159 -39.15 5.53 -11.97
CA ALA A 159 -39.94 6.68 -12.36
C ALA A 159 -40.12 6.77 -13.89
N ARG A 160 -39.03 6.59 -14.65
CA ARG A 160 -39.08 6.52 -16.12
C ARG A 160 -40.01 5.42 -16.62
N ARG A 161 -39.88 4.21 -16.07
CA ARG A 161 -40.75 3.08 -16.42
C ARG A 161 -42.21 3.34 -16.06
N ALA A 162 -42.48 3.97 -14.92
CA ALA A 162 -43.84 4.30 -14.50
C ALA A 162 -44.55 5.24 -15.49
N VAL A 163 -43.85 6.27 -15.98
CA VAL A 163 -44.37 7.18 -17.02
C VAL A 163 -44.68 6.43 -18.31
N LEU A 164 -43.74 5.60 -18.79
CA LEU A 164 -43.92 4.84 -20.03
C LEU A 164 -45.07 3.82 -19.94
N VAL A 165 -45.19 3.11 -18.82
CA VAL A 165 -46.31 2.21 -18.56
C VAL A 165 -47.64 2.97 -18.54
N GLY A 166 -47.68 4.16 -17.92
CA GLY A 166 -48.85 5.03 -17.94
C GLY A 166 -49.30 5.46 -19.34
N LEU A 167 -48.37 5.54 -20.29
CA LEU A 167 -48.63 5.87 -21.70
C LEU A 167 -48.99 4.66 -22.57
N GLY A 168 -48.91 3.44 -22.03
CA GLY A 168 -49.29 2.19 -22.69
C GLY A 168 -48.14 1.28 -23.13
N ALA A 169 -46.88 1.60 -22.81
CA ALA A 169 -45.75 0.72 -23.15
C ALA A 169 -45.75 -0.53 -22.25
N THR A 170 -45.56 -1.71 -22.83
CA THR A 170 -45.58 -2.99 -22.10
C THR A 170 -44.51 -3.96 -22.61
N GLY A 171 -44.14 -4.96 -21.81
CA GLY A 171 -43.25 -6.04 -22.24
C GLY A 171 -41.89 -5.57 -22.77
N SER A 172 -41.47 -6.10 -23.92
CA SER A 172 -40.23 -5.71 -24.61
C SER A 172 -40.26 -4.25 -25.09
N ASP A 173 -41.42 -3.77 -25.50
CA ASP A 173 -41.56 -2.41 -26.03
C ASP A 173 -41.34 -1.37 -24.92
N LEU A 174 -41.65 -1.71 -23.66
CA LEU A 174 -41.31 -0.89 -22.50
C LEU A 174 -39.79 -0.79 -22.28
N GLU A 175 -39.05 -1.88 -22.47
CA GLU A 175 -37.59 -1.87 -22.33
C GLU A 175 -36.94 -1.03 -23.43
N ASP A 176 -37.40 -1.21 -24.68
CA ASP A 176 -36.94 -0.42 -25.82
C ASP A 176 -37.29 1.07 -25.67
N ALA A 177 -38.51 1.38 -25.24
CA ALA A 177 -38.92 2.75 -24.94
C ALA A 177 -38.09 3.37 -23.81
N ALA A 178 -37.76 2.60 -22.76
CA ALA A 178 -36.92 3.08 -21.67
C ALA A 178 -35.49 3.42 -22.12
N VAL A 179 -34.91 2.60 -23.00
CA VAL A 179 -33.57 2.86 -23.58
C VAL A 179 -33.60 4.11 -24.47
N LEU A 180 -34.65 4.29 -25.27
CA LEU A 180 -34.78 5.46 -26.15
C LEU A 180 -35.00 6.75 -25.36
N LEU A 181 -35.83 6.70 -24.31
CA LEU A 181 -36.08 7.84 -23.43
C LEU A 181 -34.81 8.23 -22.65
N ALA A 182 -34.06 7.26 -22.14
CA ALA A 182 -32.79 7.50 -21.43
C ALA A 182 -31.71 8.13 -22.33
N ARG A 183 -31.79 7.96 -23.65
CA ARG A 183 -30.88 8.61 -24.60
C ARG A 183 -31.31 10.04 -24.95
N GLN A 184 -32.59 10.36 -24.88
CA GLN A 184 -33.14 11.67 -25.22
C GLN A 184 -33.15 12.64 -24.04
N VAL A 185 -33.26 12.12 -22.82
CA VAL A 185 -33.46 12.91 -21.62
C VAL A 185 -32.26 12.76 -20.69
N GLU A 186 -31.80 13.88 -20.13
CA GLU A 186 -30.73 13.91 -19.14
C GLU A 186 -31.11 13.04 -17.92
N PRO A 187 -30.16 12.32 -17.30
CA PRO A 187 -30.42 11.44 -16.15
C PRO A 187 -31.11 12.10 -14.95
N ASP A 188 -30.95 13.42 -14.79
CA ASP A 188 -31.49 14.23 -13.69
C ASP A 188 -32.74 15.06 -14.07
N ALA A 189 -33.37 14.75 -15.20
CA ALA A 189 -34.51 15.51 -15.66
C ALA A 189 -35.76 15.32 -14.77
N ASP A 190 -36.46 16.43 -14.53
CA ASP A 190 -37.67 16.47 -13.69
C ASP A 190 -38.84 15.63 -14.27
N GLY A 191 -39.82 15.30 -13.43
CA GLY A 191 -40.96 14.48 -13.84
C GLY A 191 -41.76 15.04 -15.02
N THR A 192 -41.83 16.38 -15.16
CA THR A 192 -42.54 17.05 -16.26
C THR A 192 -41.83 16.90 -17.60
N THR A 193 -40.50 17.01 -17.62
CA THR A 193 -39.70 16.85 -18.83
C THR A 193 -39.67 15.39 -19.27
N LEU A 194 -39.66 14.45 -18.31
CA LEU A 194 -39.84 13.02 -18.58
C LEU A 194 -41.18 12.71 -19.23
N THR A 195 -42.28 13.31 -18.75
CA THR A 195 -43.60 13.11 -19.38
C THR A 195 -43.66 13.68 -20.79
N GLN A 196 -43.14 14.89 -21.02
CA GLN A 196 -43.13 15.53 -22.35
C GLN A 196 -42.30 14.72 -23.35
N ALA A 197 -41.09 14.30 -22.97
CA ALA A 197 -40.24 13.50 -23.84
C ALA A 197 -40.85 12.12 -24.14
N ALA A 198 -41.57 11.53 -23.17
CA ALA A 198 -42.27 10.28 -23.39
C ALA A 198 -43.48 10.44 -24.35
N GLU A 199 -44.19 11.57 -24.30
CA GLU A 199 -45.23 11.92 -25.26
C GLU A 199 -44.65 12.13 -26.67
N GLU A 200 -43.55 12.88 -26.81
CA GLU A 200 -42.84 13.03 -28.10
C GLU A 200 -42.37 11.68 -28.66
N LEU A 201 -41.90 10.78 -27.79
CA LEU A 201 -41.48 9.44 -28.19
C LEU A 201 -42.68 8.64 -28.70
N LYS A 202 -43.85 8.78 -28.07
CA LYS A 202 -45.11 8.15 -28.50
C LYS A 202 -45.57 8.67 -29.86
N GLU A 203 -45.46 9.96 -30.12
CA GLU A 203 -45.77 10.54 -31.44
C GLU A 203 -44.84 9.99 -32.53
N ARG A 204 -43.54 9.87 -32.24
CA ARG A 204 -42.55 9.36 -33.20
C ARG A 204 -42.64 7.85 -33.41
N ARG A 205 -43.07 7.10 -32.38
CA ARG A 205 -43.07 5.63 -32.37
C ARG A 205 -44.32 5.08 -31.67
N PRO A 206 -45.50 5.19 -32.29
CA PRO A 206 -46.76 4.73 -31.69
C PRO A 206 -46.78 3.20 -31.44
N GLU A 207 -46.03 2.44 -32.24
CA GLU A 207 -45.93 0.97 -32.14
C GLU A 207 -45.36 0.52 -30.77
N LEU A 208 -44.52 1.34 -30.12
CA LEU A 208 -43.97 1.03 -28.78
C LEU A 208 -44.99 1.16 -27.64
N PHE A 209 -46.14 1.77 -27.92
CA PHE A 209 -47.21 2.04 -26.95
C PHE A 209 -48.50 1.30 -27.30
N GLY A 210 -48.41 0.22 -28.09
CA GLY A 210 -49.55 -0.61 -28.49
C GLY A 210 -50.50 0.03 -29.51
N ALA A 211 -50.18 1.22 -30.03
CA ALA A 211 -50.92 1.84 -31.10
C ALA A 211 -50.37 1.34 -32.44
N SER A 212 -50.86 0.17 -32.88
CA SER A 212 -50.54 -0.31 -34.22
C SER A 212 -51.26 0.57 -35.25
N THR A 213 -50.49 1.40 -35.95
CA THR A 213 -50.97 2.30 -37.00
C THR A 213 -50.92 1.66 -38.38
N VAL A 214 -50.99 0.32 -38.44
CA VAL A 214 -51.26 -0.39 -39.69
C VAL A 214 -52.78 -0.54 -39.81
N PRO A 215 -53.48 0.25 -40.65
CA PRO A 215 -54.79 -0.20 -41.11
C PRO A 215 -54.56 -1.57 -41.76
N PRO A 216 -55.37 -2.61 -41.48
CA PRO A 216 -55.24 -3.88 -42.16
C PRO A 216 -55.45 -3.63 -43.65
N THR A 217 -54.37 -3.50 -44.41
CA THR A 217 -54.42 -3.46 -45.86
C THR A 217 -55.02 -4.80 -46.28
N PRO A 218 -56.20 -4.86 -46.91
CA PRO A 218 -56.74 -6.12 -47.37
C PRO A 218 -55.80 -6.66 -48.44
N THR A 219 -55.05 -7.71 -48.10
CA THR A 219 -54.29 -8.47 -49.09
C THR A 219 -55.28 -9.00 -50.14
N PRO A 220 -55.07 -8.80 -51.45
CA PRO A 220 -55.93 -9.40 -52.46
C PRO A 220 -55.89 -10.93 -52.31
N PRO A 221 -57.03 -11.63 -52.46
CA PRO A 221 -57.08 -13.07 -52.27
C PRO A 221 -56.12 -13.75 -53.26
N PRO A 222 -55.32 -14.75 -52.80
CA PRO A 222 -54.48 -15.50 -53.72
C PRO A 222 -55.35 -16.26 -54.72
N PRO A 223 -54.93 -16.37 -56.00
CA PRO A 223 -55.65 -17.16 -56.99
C PRO A 223 -55.72 -18.62 -56.54
N SER A 224 -56.95 -19.11 -56.38
CA SER A 224 -57.28 -20.51 -56.13
C SER A 224 -56.68 -21.39 -57.23
N GLY A 225 -55.69 -22.20 -56.87
CA GLY A 225 -54.98 -23.06 -57.81
C GLY A 225 -54.22 -24.22 -57.17
N THR A 226 -54.95 -25.30 -56.87
CA THR A 226 -54.55 -26.73 -56.94
C THR A 226 -53.53 -27.34 -55.95
N PRO A 227 -53.71 -28.65 -55.59
CA PRO A 227 -53.10 -29.29 -54.45
C PRO A 227 -51.75 -29.95 -54.79
N SER A 228 -50.78 -29.89 -53.88
CA SER A 228 -49.62 -30.78 -53.89
C SER A 228 -49.08 -30.99 -52.48
N ASP A 229 -49.62 -32.04 -51.88
CA ASP A 229 -48.94 -33.12 -51.17
C ASP A 229 -47.39 -33.04 -51.12
N LEU A 230 -46.82 -32.97 -49.91
CA LEU A 230 -45.47 -33.42 -49.50
C LEU A 230 -45.28 -33.16 -47.97
N PRO A 231 -44.44 -33.92 -47.25
CA PRO A 231 -44.92 -34.80 -46.20
C PRO A 231 -44.49 -34.37 -44.78
N GLY A 232 -45.37 -34.66 -43.81
CA GLY A 232 -45.04 -35.13 -42.47
C GLY A 232 -44.02 -34.34 -41.65
N ARG A 233 -44.44 -33.23 -41.04
CA ARG A 233 -43.77 -32.74 -39.82
C ARG A 233 -44.31 -33.53 -38.65
N SER A 234 -43.56 -34.55 -38.22
CA SER A 234 -43.87 -35.39 -37.06
C SER A 234 -44.26 -34.52 -35.85
N GLY A 235 -45.48 -34.73 -35.36
CA GLY A 235 -45.95 -34.17 -34.10
C GLY A 235 -45.07 -34.66 -32.95
N GLY A 236 -44.08 -33.85 -32.56
CA GLY A 236 -43.40 -34.00 -31.29
C GLY A 236 -44.35 -33.57 -30.19
N THR A 237 -44.72 -34.49 -29.31
CA THR A 237 -45.43 -34.16 -28.07
C THR A 237 -44.68 -33.06 -27.31
N PRO A 238 -45.36 -32.04 -26.76
CA PRO A 238 -44.69 -31.01 -25.97
C PRO A 238 -43.94 -31.68 -24.81
N PRO A 239 -42.66 -31.34 -24.57
CA PRO A 239 -41.88 -31.96 -23.51
C PRO A 239 -42.56 -31.71 -22.16
N ARG A 240 -42.68 -32.78 -21.36
CA ARG A 240 -43.29 -32.69 -20.03
C ARG A 240 -42.48 -31.73 -19.16
N PRO A 241 -43.12 -30.89 -18.32
CA PRO A 241 -42.41 -30.00 -17.41
C PRO A 241 -41.40 -30.80 -16.57
N GLY A 242 -40.14 -30.36 -16.53
CA GLY A 242 -39.07 -31.00 -15.75
C GLY A 242 -38.26 -32.08 -16.49
N GLN A 243 -38.64 -32.49 -17.70
CA GLN A 243 -37.89 -33.51 -18.45
C GLN A 243 -36.48 -33.03 -18.84
N PHE A 244 -36.36 -31.74 -19.19
CA PHE A 244 -35.07 -31.12 -19.53
C PHE A 244 -34.09 -31.14 -18.35
N GLY A 245 -34.58 -30.92 -17.13
CA GLY A 245 -33.78 -31.00 -15.91
C GLY A 245 -33.31 -32.43 -15.61
N LEU A 246 -34.17 -33.42 -15.83
CA LEU A 246 -33.81 -34.84 -15.69
C LEU A 246 -32.76 -35.28 -16.72
N ASP A 247 -32.86 -34.83 -17.96
CA ASP A 247 -31.89 -35.16 -19.01
C ASP A 247 -30.53 -34.51 -18.75
N ILE A 248 -30.51 -33.28 -18.21
CA ILE A 248 -29.28 -32.62 -17.76
C ILE A 248 -28.68 -33.37 -16.56
N ALA A 249 -29.51 -33.77 -15.59
CA ALA A 249 -29.05 -34.52 -14.41
C ALA A 249 -28.47 -35.90 -14.78
N ARG A 250 -29.04 -36.58 -15.78
CA ARG A 250 -28.48 -37.82 -16.35
C ARG A 250 -27.15 -37.57 -17.07
N ARG A 251 -27.06 -36.56 -17.94
CA ARG A 251 -25.79 -36.21 -18.61
C ARG A 251 -24.68 -35.83 -17.66
N ARG A 252 -25.02 -35.19 -16.53
CA ARG A 252 -24.07 -34.77 -15.50
C ARG A 252 -23.78 -35.85 -14.45
N GLY A 253 -24.33 -37.06 -14.60
CA GLY A 253 -24.06 -38.19 -13.72
C GLY A 253 -24.68 -38.08 -12.32
N HIS A 254 -25.63 -37.16 -12.11
CA HIS A 254 -26.33 -36.99 -10.83
C HIS A 254 -27.43 -38.03 -10.59
N LEU A 255 -27.79 -38.79 -11.63
CA LEU A 255 -28.74 -39.90 -11.54
C LEU A 255 -28.05 -41.18 -12.00
N LYS A 256 -27.98 -42.20 -11.13
CA LYS A 256 -27.54 -43.54 -11.50
C LYS A 256 -28.57 -44.15 -12.44
N THR A 257 -28.16 -44.47 -13.67
CA THR A 257 -28.95 -45.29 -14.58
C THR A 257 -28.98 -46.72 -14.03
N THR A 258 -30.14 -47.15 -13.53
CA THR A 258 -30.47 -48.57 -13.34
C THR A 258 -31.00 -49.15 -14.64
#